data_AF-A0A953Z7Y6-F1
#
_entry.id   AF-A0A953Z7Y6-F1
#
_cell.length_a   1.000
_cell.length_b   1.000
_cell.length_c   1.000
_cell.angle_alpha   90.00
_cell.angle_beta   90.00
_cell.angle_gamma   90.00
#
_symmetry.space_group_name_H-M   'P 1'
#
loop_
_entity.id
_entity.type
_entity.pdbx_description
1 polymer ?
#
loop_
_entity_poly.entity_id
_entity_poly.type
_entity_poly.pdbx_seq_one_letter_code
_entity_poly.pdbx_strand_id
1 'polypeptide(L)'
;MLATANRLRVLAALYSRLRMRIPATALFVALQGALAAQPPCSEPMPLPDYALTYTHAARTRGLYFQAPIPFVITHLNVPDEAGVGFQSVEVRVDTNPFVDLPGTSTPPSVFYRSLQPSGSPIPTGGILVQAGEWVGILGACSDATGSSMSSSYGMPGPFRSEILGYPVTLARFTTSTNLAAGGNQLVSTREPLELGRIEVCVAPSPGHAVTTPFGSGCGGTYPGTFYEQFQQSRPFDLVNGFWMLHSSGDYVVTTGIHPIVTPTSAALVIGDDQTLQIGLPWSMPTSQGSTNDIWVCSNGWIALEPTTDTYQFESALGITTGMARVCALWDDLDPSQSGAGTVHAEQDPSDATLFHVTWTGVVEYQTSRASTFQVSFSQNGSIEVKYGSVAVNDCIVGFSRGGGTIVPDATDLSDPMLSLHTGLGRGALRLAAVNRPVLGTSGSIEVSEIPPGSPSGAFLVGFADHDPGIDLAVIGMPGCALYTTGTTTVPFVPSGASQQLSVGIGTDAATVGIQVFWQAVVVEPGANALGLVTSNGLLWIPDNL
;
A
#
# COMPACT_ATOMS: atom_id res chain seq x y z
N MET A 1 14.08 7.70 32.42
CA MET A 1 13.75 9.07 31.94
C MET A 1 14.98 9.93 31.60
N LEU A 2 16.03 10.03 32.44
CA LEU A 2 17.22 10.86 32.12
C LEU A 2 18.10 10.31 30.98
N ALA A 3 18.24 8.99 30.84
CA ALA A 3 19.03 8.38 29.76
C ALA A 3 18.38 8.57 28.36
N THR A 4 17.06 8.65 28.32
CA THR A 4 16.23 8.77 27.10
C THR A 4 16.24 10.19 26.52
N ALA A 5 16.21 11.22 27.39
CA ALA A 5 16.34 12.62 26.97
C ALA A 5 17.73 12.95 26.38
N ASN A 6 18.77 12.24 26.81
CA ASN A 6 20.13 12.43 26.29
C ASN A 6 20.29 11.85 24.87
N ARG A 7 19.60 10.77 24.50
CA ARG A 7 19.71 10.17 23.15
C ARG A 7 19.01 11.02 22.07
N LEU A 8 17.85 11.60 22.38
CA LEU A 8 17.16 12.56 21.50
C LEU A 8 17.90 13.90 21.37
N ARG A 9 18.60 14.35 22.42
CA ARG A 9 19.41 15.59 22.39
C ARG A 9 20.66 15.48 21.52
N VAL A 10 21.21 14.28 21.31
CA VAL A 10 22.40 14.08 20.47
C VAL A 10 22.11 14.38 19.00
N LEU A 11 20.93 14.01 18.48
CA LEU A 11 20.50 14.38 17.12
C LEU A 11 20.35 15.90 16.95
N ALA A 12 19.73 16.59 17.92
CA ALA A 12 19.58 18.05 17.89
C ALA A 12 20.91 18.81 18.05
N ALA A 13 21.86 18.27 18.83
CA ALA A 13 23.15 18.90 19.09
C ALA A 13 24.13 18.83 17.90
N LEU A 14 24.10 17.75 17.10
CA LEU A 14 24.94 17.61 15.90
C LEU A 14 24.58 18.64 14.82
N TYR A 15 23.31 19.04 14.71
CA TYR A 15 22.85 20.02 13.72
C TYR A 15 23.31 21.46 14.01
N SER A 16 23.54 21.80 15.29
CA SER A 16 23.95 23.16 15.69
C SER A 16 25.35 23.58 15.22
N ARG A 17 26.18 22.62 14.78
CA ARG A 17 27.60 22.85 14.40
C ARG A 17 27.83 23.13 12.92
N LEU A 18 26.84 22.96 12.04
CA LEU A 18 26.91 23.31 10.60
C LEU A 18 26.10 24.59 10.33
N ARG A 19 26.70 25.77 10.53
CA ARG A 19 26.11 27.05 10.09
C ARG A 19 27.05 27.76 9.12
N MET A 20 26.76 27.67 7.82
CA MET A 20 27.21 28.67 6.84
C MET A 20 26.06 29.69 6.68
N ARG A 21 26.29 30.94 7.11
CA ARG A 21 25.32 32.04 7.02
C ARG A 21 25.40 32.67 5.62
N ILE A 22 24.33 32.64 4.85
CA ILE A 22 24.15 33.50 3.67
C ILE A 22 23.03 34.50 3.99
N PRO A 23 23.22 35.81 3.82
CA PRO A 23 22.24 36.83 4.23
C PRO A 23 21.06 36.91 3.25
N ALA A 24 19.89 37.21 3.81
CA ALA A 24 18.54 37.15 3.25
C ALA A 24 18.23 38.03 2.02
N THR A 25 19.22 38.67 1.41
CA THR A 25 19.01 39.65 0.32
C THR A 25 19.24 39.07 -1.07
N ALA A 26 19.88 37.89 -1.19
CA ALA A 26 20.12 37.23 -2.49
C ALA A 26 18.97 36.33 -2.97
N LEU A 27 17.98 36.05 -2.11
CA LEU A 27 16.88 35.11 -2.39
C LEU A 27 15.75 35.73 -3.25
N PHE A 28 15.68 37.06 -3.34
CA PHE A 28 14.60 37.77 -4.04
C PHE A 28 14.70 37.75 -5.57
N VAL A 29 15.88 37.43 -6.14
CA VAL A 29 16.09 37.43 -7.60
C VAL A 29 15.79 36.05 -8.24
N ALA A 30 15.86 34.96 -7.46
CA ALA A 30 15.58 33.61 -7.97
C ALA A 30 14.07 33.27 -8.00
N LEU A 31 13.23 34.05 -7.33
CA LEU A 31 11.80 33.74 -7.16
C LEU A 31 10.90 34.15 -8.33
N GLN A 32 11.43 34.87 -9.34
CA GLN A 32 10.64 35.30 -10.50
C GLN A 32 10.62 34.29 -11.67
N GLY A 33 11.38 33.18 -11.59
CA GLY A 33 11.53 32.22 -12.70
C GLY A 33 10.70 30.93 -12.61
N ALA A 34 9.98 30.67 -11.52
CA ALA A 34 9.34 29.37 -11.27
C ALA A 34 7.80 29.37 -11.32
N LEU A 35 7.18 30.45 -11.80
CA LEU A 35 5.74 30.49 -12.12
C LEU A 35 5.55 30.18 -13.61
N ALA A 36 5.54 28.90 -14.00
CA ALA A 36 4.81 28.37 -15.17
C ALA A 36 5.26 26.94 -15.52
N ALA A 37 4.75 25.92 -14.83
CA ALA A 37 4.53 24.58 -15.38
C ALA A 37 3.69 23.75 -14.40
N GLN A 38 2.38 23.66 -14.62
CA GLN A 38 1.61 22.55 -14.04
C GLN A 38 1.96 21.28 -14.82
N PRO A 39 2.13 20.11 -14.17
CA PRO A 39 2.41 18.87 -14.88
C PRO A 39 1.24 18.50 -15.81
N PRO A 40 1.50 17.81 -16.93
CA PRO A 40 0.45 17.36 -17.84
C PRO A 40 -0.46 16.32 -17.17
N CYS A 41 -1.71 16.26 -17.62
CA CYS A 41 -2.73 15.33 -17.14
C CYS A 41 -2.28 13.86 -17.23
N SER A 42 -2.09 13.20 -16.09
CA SER A 42 -1.67 11.79 -16.04
C SER A 42 -2.84 10.80 -16.08
N GLU A 43 -4.02 11.18 -15.61
CA GLU A 43 -5.22 10.33 -15.60
C GLU A 43 -6.51 11.19 -15.61
N PRO A 44 -7.27 11.23 -16.71
CA PRO A 44 -8.56 11.90 -16.76
C PRO A 44 -9.65 11.08 -16.05
N MET A 45 -10.75 11.74 -15.68
CA MET A 45 -11.95 11.05 -15.19
C MET A 45 -12.36 9.91 -16.13
N PRO A 46 -12.73 8.72 -15.62
CA PRO A 46 -13.20 7.62 -16.47
C PRO A 46 -14.38 8.05 -17.34
N LEU A 47 -14.34 7.67 -18.63
CA LEU A 47 -15.38 7.95 -19.61
C LEU A 47 -15.91 6.63 -20.21
N PRO A 48 -17.14 6.62 -20.76
CA PRO A 48 -17.60 5.48 -21.54
C PRO A 48 -16.72 5.26 -22.78
N ASP A 49 -16.69 4.01 -23.24
CA ASP A 49 -16.08 3.63 -24.51
C ASP A 49 -16.66 4.43 -25.67
N TYR A 50 -15.82 4.69 -26.67
CA TYR A 50 -16.24 5.33 -27.92
C TYR A 50 -17.32 4.49 -28.61
N ALA A 51 -18.42 5.14 -28.98
CA ALA A 51 -19.50 4.54 -29.75
C ALA A 51 -19.52 5.05 -31.20
N LEU A 52 -19.59 6.36 -31.40
CA LEU A 52 -19.69 6.99 -32.71
C LEU A 52 -19.28 8.46 -32.67
N THR A 53 -19.06 9.04 -33.85
CA THR A 53 -18.87 10.49 -34.00
C THR A 53 -20.15 11.13 -34.50
N TYR A 54 -20.63 12.16 -33.79
CA TYR A 54 -21.75 12.99 -34.20
C TYR A 54 -21.26 14.32 -34.74
N THR A 55 -21.35 14.52 -36.05
CA THR A 55 -20.94 15.75 -36.72
C THR A 55 -22.14 16.61 -37.09
N HIS A 56 -22.13 17.88 -36.71
CA HIS A 56 -23.19 18.83 -37.06
C HIS A 56 -22.69 20.27 -37.15
N ALA A 57 -23.25 21.05 -38.09
CA ALA A 57 -22.83 22.44 -38.34
C ALA A 57 -23.13 23.41 -37.18
N ALA A 58 -24.15 23.09 -36.36
CA ALA A 58 -24.67 23.97 -35.32
C ALA A 58 -25.06 23.24 -34.02
N ARG A 59 -24.43 22.12 -33.67
CA ARG A 59 -24.75 21.38 -32.44
C ARG A 59 -23.50 20.80 -31.83
N THR A 60 -23.36 20.98 -30.52
CA THR A 60 -22.24 20.44 -29.73
C THR A 60 -22.78 19.66 -28.55
N ARG A 61 -22.07 18.62 -28.15
CA ARG A 61 -22.47 17.69 -27.09
C ARG A 61 -21.35 17.53 -26.09
N GLY A 62 -21.71 17.10 -24.91
CA GLY A 62 -20.76 16.84 -23.86
C GLY A 62 -21.41 16.11 -22.70
N LEU A 63 -20.86 16.35 -21.53
CA LEU A 63 -21.20 15.65 -20.30
C LEU A 63 -21.53 16.66 -19.20
N TYR A 64 -22.40 16.27 -18.28
CA TYR A 64 -22.62 17.00 -17.04
C TYR A 64 -22.72 16.05 -15.86
N PHE A 65 -22.50 16.60 -14.67
CA PHE A 65 -22.58 15.89 -13.40
C PHE A 65 -22.75 16.88 -12.24
N GLN A 66 -23.08 16.37 -11.06
CA GLN A 66 -23.00 17.12 -9.81
C GLN A 66 -21.70 16.77 -9.09
N ALA A 67 -20.95 17.77 -8.64
CA ALA A 67 -19.67 17.60 -7.97
C ALA A 67 -19.84 16.88 -6.62
N PRO A 68 -19.22 15.70 -6.40
CA PRO A 68 -19.35 14.97 -5.14
C PRO A 68 -18.50 15.57 -4.01
N ILE A 69 -17.41 16.25 -4.38
CA ILE A 69 -16.43 16.91 -3.50
C ILE A 69 -15.92 18.20 -4.19
N PRO A 70 -15.21 19.10 -3.50
CA PRO A 70 -14.48 20.19 -4.16
C PRO A 70 -13.27 19.65 -4.93
N PHE A 71 -13.00 20.22 -6.10
CA PHE A 71 -11.83 19.87 -6.92
C PHE A 71 -11.49 21.02 -7.89
N VAL A 72 -10.37 20.87 -8.61
CA VAL A 72 -9.99 21.76 -9.70
C VAL A 72 -9.90 21.01 -11.01
N ILE A 73 -10.58 21.50 -12.04
CA ILE A 73 -10.34 21.07 -13.42
C ILE A 73 -9.03 21.72 -13.86
N THR A 74 -8.04 20.92 -14.26
CA THR A 74 -6.72 21.42 -14.69
C THR A 74 -6.61 21.47 -16.20
N HIS A 75 -7.07 20.43 -16.89
CA HIS A 75 -6.99 20.30 -18.34
C HIS A 75 -8.26 19.67 -18.92
N LEU A 76 -8.50 19.96 -20.20
CA LEU A 76 -9.55 19.34 -21.00
C LEU A 76 -8.96 18.86 -22.32
N ASN A 77 -9.41 17.72 -22.83
CA ASN A 77 -9.07 17.27 -24.16
C ASN A 77 -10.29 16.58 -24.81
N VAL A 78 -10.54 16.87 -26.07
CA VAL A 78 -11.59 16.19 -26.85
C VAL A 78 -10.94 15.13 -27.71
N PRO A 79 -11.34 13.84 -27.58
CA PRO A 79 -10.87 12.79 -28.48
C PRO A 79 -11.23 13.12 -29.95
N ASP A 80 -10.21 13.25 -30.81
CA ASP A 80 -10.36 13.61 -32.22
C ASP A 80 -10.58 12.37 -33.10
N GLU A 81 -11.72 11.71 -32.86
CA GLU A 81 -12.11 10.48 -33.56
C GLU A 81 -12.33 10.72 -35.07
N ALA A 82 -12.58 11.97 -35.47
CA ALA A 82 -12.77 12.38 -36.85
C ALA A 82 -11.47 12.80 -37.56
N GLY A 83 -10.35 12.94 -36.83
CA GLY A 83 -9.07 13.38 -37.37
C GLY A 83 -9.10 14.76 -38.01
N VAL A 84 -9.90 15.69 -37.46
CA VAL A 84 -10.12 17.02 -38.06
C VAL A 84 -9.12 18.08 -37.58
N GLY A 85 -8.34 17.79 -36.55
CA GLY A 85 -7.12 18.53 -36.21
C GLY A 85 -7.30 19.69 -35.22
N PHE A 86 -8.53 20.10 -34.90
CA PHE A 86 -8.82 21.16 -33.94
C PHE A 86 -9.91 20.74 -32.95
N GLN A 87 -9.93 21.36 -31.77
CA GLN A 87 -10.90 21.12 -30.70
C GLN A 87 -11.36 22.43 -30.06
N SER A 88 -12.62 22.43 -29.63
CA SER A 88 -13.24 23.53 -28.88
C SER A 88 -13.93 22.97 -27.64
N VAL A 89 -13.80 23.66 -26.51
CA VAL A 89 -14.34 23.26 -25.21
C VAL A 89 -14.97 24.43 -24.47
N GLU A 90 -16.00 24.14 -23.66
CA GLU A 90 -16.62 25.07 -22.73
C GLU A 90 -16.99 24.38 -21.43
N VAL A 91 -16.76 25.06 -20.30
CA VAL A 91 -17.18 24.61 -18.96
C VAL A 91 -18.19 25.58 -18.37
N ARG A 92 -19.30 25.02 -17.89
CA ARG A 92 -20.36 25.68 -17.13
C ARG A 92 -20.38 25.18 -15.71
N VAL A 93 -20.54 26.09 -14.76
CA VAL A 93 -20.70 25.75 -13.34
C VAL A 93 -21.86 26.56 -12.78
N ASP A 94 -22.79 25.89 -12.09
CA ASP A 94 -23.95 26.52 -11.46
C ASP A 94 -24.27 25.83 -10.13
N THR A 95 -24.88 26.56 -9.19
CA THR A 95 -25.38 25.99 -7.93
C THR A 95 -26.75 25.33 -8.12
N ASN A 96 -27.47 25.67 -9.19
CA ASN A 96 -28.76 25.08 -9.55
C ASN A 96 -28.59 23.94 -10.57
N PRO A 97 -29.46 22.91 -10.54
CA PRO A 97 -29.48 21.89 -11.57
C PRO A 97 -29.77 22.47 -12.95
N PHE A 98 -29.14 21.91 -13.99
CA PHE A 98 -29.42 22.30 -15.37
C PHE A 98 -30.82 21.87 -15.81
N VAL A 99 -31.37 22.61 -16.79
CA VAL A 99 -32.74 22.40 -17.28
C VAL A 99 -32.77 21.33 -18.37
N ASP A 100 -33.63 20.32 -18.20
CA ASP A 100 -33.85 19.25 -19.18
C ASP A 100 -34.67 19.69 -20.41
N LEU A 101 -34.42 19.07 -21.55
CA LEU A 101 -35.13 19.37 -22.79
C LEU A 101 -36.64 19.06 -22.66
N PRO A 102 -37.55 19.90 -23.20
CA PRO A 102 -37.31 20.96 -24.20
C PRO A 102 -36.92 22.34 -23.62
N GLY A 103 -36.72 22.46 -22.30
CA GLY A 103 -36.26 23.70 -21.68
C GLY A 103 -34.77 23.97 -21.96
N THR A 104 -34.34 25.21 -21.74
CA THR A 104 -32.93 25.60 -21.86
C THR A 104 -32.57 26.62 -20.78
N SER A 105 -31.31 26.65 -20.37
CA SER A 105 -30.76 27.66 -19.46
C SER A 105 -29.44 28.23 -19.98
N THR A 106 -28.94 29.28 -19.34
CA THR A 106 -27.65 29.92 -19.64
C THR A 106 -26.80 30.00 -18.37
N PRO A 107 -26.39 28.86 -17.78
CA PRO A 107 -25.56 28.85 -16.57
C PRO A 107 -24.22 29.54 -16.81
N PRO A 108 -23.55 30.07 -15.77
CA PRO A 108 -22.28 30.78 -15.91
C PRO A 108 -21.24 29.98 -16.70
N SER A 109 -20.66 30.60 -17.74
CA SER A 109 -19.49 30.07 -18.44
C SER A 109 -18.23 30.46 -17.69
N VAL A 110 -17.52 29.48 -17.12
CA VAL A 110 -16.30 29.69 -16.34
C VAL A 110 -15.03 29.45 -17.15
N PHE A 111 -15.14 28.75 -18.29
CA PHE A 111 -14.01 28.53 -19.19
C PHE A 111 -14.48 28.27 -20.62
N TYR A 112 -13.77 28.83 -21.60
CA TYR A 112 -14.02 28.62 -23.02
C TYR A 112 -12.72 28.73 -23.81
N ARG A 113 -12.47 27.77 -24.70
CA ARG A 113 -11.41 27.81 -25.71
C ARG A 113 -11.95 27.23 -27.00
N SER A 114 -11.58 27.84 -28.11
CA SER A 114 -12.01 27.44 -29.44
C SER A 114 -10.82 27.26 -30.36
N LEU A 115 -10.94 26.35 -31.33
CA LEU A 115 -9.95 26.06 -32.37
C LEU A 115 -8.54 25.86 -31.82
N GLN A 116 -8.42 25.14 -30.71
CA GLN A 116 -7.12 24.68 -30.20
C GLN A 116 -6.68 23.45 -30.99
N PRO A 117 -5.37 23.18 -31.16
CA PRO A 117 -4.91 21.94 -31.78
C PRO A 117 -5.48 20.70 -31.08
N SER A 118 -6.00 19.74 -31.84
CA SER A 118 -6.42 18.45 -31.28
C SER A 118 -5.20 17.60 -30.88
N GLY A 119 -5.39 16.68 -29.93
CA GLY A 119 -4.30 15.85 -29.40
C GLY A 119 -3.36 16.56 -28.43
N SER A 120 -3.57 17.85 -28.16
CA SER A 120 -2.87 18.62 -27.12
C SER A 120 -3.86 19.02 -26.02
N PRO A 121 -3.69 18.58 -24.77
CA PRO A 121 -4.56 18.97 -23.67
C PRO A 121 -4.62 20.50 -23.51
N ILE A 122 -5.81 21.04 -23.35
CA ILE A 122 -6.06 22.47 -23.15
C ILE A 122 -5.93 22.80 -21.66
N PRO A 123 -4.93 23.58 -21.23
CA PRO A 123 -4.83 24.01 -19.83
C PRO A 123 -5.94 25.00 -19.51
N THR A 124 -6.61 24.79 -18.39
CA THR A 124 -7.72 25.65 -17.96
C THR A 124 -7.27 26.84 -17.11
N GLY A 125 -6.06 26.78 -16.55
CA GLY A 125 -5.59 27.69 -15.51
C GLY A 125 -6.13 27.36 -14.11
N GLY A 126 -6.88 26.27 -13.96
CA GLY A 126 -7.43 25.79 -12.70
C GLY A 126 -8.84 26.33 -12.44
N ILE A 127 -9.87 25.59 -12.85
CA ILE A 127 -11.28 25.92 -12.55
C ILE A 127 -11.65 25.26 -11.23
N LEU A 128 -11.87 26.06 -10.19
CA LEU A 128 -12.37 25.58 -8.91
C LEU A 128 -13.86 25.22 -9.00
N VAL A 129 -14.22 24.03 -8.53
CA VAL A 129 -15.59 23.54 -8.40
C VAL A 129 -15.82 23.14 -6.95
N GLN A 130 -16.92 23.58 -6.36
CA GLN A 130 -17.34 23.23 -5.00
C GLN A 130 -18.23 21.99 -4.98
N ALA A 131 -18.25 21.28 -3.85
CA ALA A 131 -19.18 20.15 -3.67
C ALA A 131 -20.64 20.60 -3.83
N GLY A 132 -21.42 19.80 -4.55
CA GLY A 132 -22.84 20.06 -4.82
C GLY A 132 -23.11 20.97 -6.02
N GLU A 133 -22.10 21.65 -6.58
CA GLU A 133 -22.26 22.42 -7.83
C GLU A 133 -22.47 21.49 -9.03
N TRP A 134 -23.27 21.97 -9.99
CA TRP A 134 -23.50 21.30 -11.26
C TRP A 134 -22.48 21.77 -12.29
N VAL A 135 -21.77 20.82 -12.87
CA VAL A 135 -20.73 21.06 -13.87
C VAL A 135 -21.20 20.52 -15.22
N GLY A 136 -21.21 21.37 -16.23
CA GLY A 136 -21.55 21.01 -17.61
C GLY A 136 -20.38 21.32 -18.54
N ILE A 137 -19.89 20.32 -19.26
CA ILE A 137 -18.73 20.45 -20.15
C ILE A 137 -19.17 20.11 -21.57
N LEU A 138 -18.97 21.04 -22.50
CA LEU A 138 -19.21 20.85 -23.93
C LEU A 138 -17.87 20.69 -24.65
N GLY A 139 -17.81 19.79 -25.63
CA GLY A 139 -16.61 19.59 -26.42
C GLY A 139 -16.86 18.91 -27.75
N ALA A 140 -16.15 19.36 -28.79
CA ALA A 140 -16.13 18.71 -30.09
C ALA A 140 -14.91 19.14 -30.89
N CYS A 141 -14.50 18.28 -31.82
CA CYS A 141 -13.46 18.57 -32.77
C CYS A 141 -14.02 19.25 -34.03
N SER A 142 -13.20 20.03 -34.72
CA SER A 142 -13.54 20.67 -35.99
C SER A 142 -12.31 20.76 -36.88
N ASP A 143 -12.51 21.13 -38.14
CA ASP A 143 -11.40 21.59 -38.97
C ASP A 143 -10.95 23.00 -38.55
N ALA A 144 -9.93 23.53 -39.23
CA ALA A 144 -9.40 24.87 -38.98
C ALA A 144 -10.43 26.00 -39.19
N THR A 145 -11.52 25.74 -39.93
CA THR A 145 -12.57 26.72 -40.23
C THR A 145 -13.68 26.73 -39.19
N GLY A 146 -13.80 25.66 -38.38
CA GLY A 146 -14.86 25.52 -37.39
C GLY A 146 -16.24 25.34 -38.01
N SER A 147 -16.36 24.91 -39.27
CA SER A 147 -17.65 24.85 -39.99
C SER A 147 -18.61 23.80 -39.44
N SER A 148 -18.10 22.79 -38.74
CA SER A 148 -18.88 21.75 -38.09
C SER A 148 -18.20 21.23 -36.83
N MET A 149 -19.01 20.80 -35.87
CA MET A 149 -18.56 20.21 -34.62
C MET A 149 -18.77 18.69 -34.66
N SER A 150 -17.69 17.93 -34.55
CA SER A 150 -17.62 16.47 -34.43
C SER A 150 -17.49 16.10 -32.95
N SER A 151 -18.62 15.82 -32.30
CA SER A 151 -18.63 15.32 -30.92
C SER A 151 -18.35 13.80 -30.90
N SER A 152 -17.37 13.37 -30.11
CA SER A 152 -17.15 11.96 -29.78
C SER A 152 -18.25 11.48 -28.82
N TYR A 153 -19.02 10.45 -29.17
CA TYR A 153 -20.10 9.91 -28.33
C TYR A 153 -19.65 8.65 -27.59
N GLY A 154 -20.14 8.51 -26.36
CA GLY A 154 -20.14 7.24 -25.63
C GLY A 154 -21.44 6.45 -25.85
N MET A 155 -21.53 5.27 -25.22
CA MET A 155 -22.78 4.50 -25.17
C MET A 155 -23.93 5.29 -24.48
N PRO A 156 -25.21 5.05 -24.86
CA PRO A 156 -26.35 5.73 -24.25
C PRO A 156 -26.54 5.40 -22.77
N GLY A 157 -26.88 6.41 -21.97
CA GLY A 157 -27.27 6.26 -20.56
C GLY A 157 -26.44 7.11 -19.62
N PRO A 158 -26.82 7.21 -18.34
CA PRO A 158 -25.93 7.74 -17.32
C PRO A 158 -24.73 6.78 -17.15
N PHE A 159 -23.52 7.33 -17.17
CA PHE A 159 -22.28 6.57 -17.02
C PHE A 159 -21.69 6.77 -15.63
N ARG A 160 -21.35 5.66 -14.94
CA ARG A 160 -20.70 5.73 -13.63
C ARG A 160 -19.21 6.05 -13.82
N SER A 161 -18.76 7.13 -13.20
CA SER A 161 -17.37 7.59 -13.20
C SER A 161 -16.93 7.87 -11.76
N GLU A 162 -15.76 8.49 -11.60
CA GLU A 162 -15.24 8.94 -10.32
C GLU A 162 -14.43 10.23 -10.45
N ILE A 163 -14.40 11.00 -9.37
CA ILE A 163 -13.57 12.20 -9.21
C ILE A 163 -12.75 12.01 -7.95
N LEU A 164 -11.43 11.85 -8.10
CA LEU A 164 -10.49 11.61 -7.00
C LEU A 164 -10.94 10.46 -6.07
N GLY A 165 -11.44 9.37 -6.65
CA GLY A 165 -11.96 8.20 -5.93
C GLY A 165 -13.40 8.30 -5.39
N TYR A 166 -14.08 9.43 -5.56
CA TYR A 166 -15.48 9.59 -5.17
C TYR A 166 -16.42 9.31 -6.36
N PRO A 167 -17.45 8.47 -6.19
CA PRO A 167 -18.33 8.09 -7.29
C PRO A 167 -19.14 9.29 -7.80
N VAL A 168 -19.28 9.39 -9.12
CA VAL A 168 -20.10 10.40 -9.79
C VAL A 168 -20.82 9.77 -10.99
N THR A 169 -21.97 10.33 -11.36
CA THR A 169 -22.72 9.91 -12.55
C THR A 169 -22.61 11.00 -13.63
N LEU A 170 -22.12 10.61 -14.81
CA LEU A 170 -22.04 11.47 -15.98
C LEU A 170 -23.26 11.27 -16.86
N ALA A 171 -23.82 12.36 -17.36
CA ALA A 171 -24.94 12.30 -18.29
C ALA A 171 -24.83 13.37 -19.39
N ARG A 172 -25.75 13.35 -20.36
CA ARG A 172 -25.62 14.15 -21.58
C ARG A 172 -25.92 15.63 -21.35
N PHE A 173 -24.97 16.46 -21.74
CA PHE A 173 -25.07 17.92 -21.81
C PHE A 173 -25.07 18.38 -23.27
N THR A 174 -25.91 19.35 -23.61
CA THR A 174 -26.13 19.73 -25.01
C THR A 174 -26.27 21.22 -25.24
N THR A 175 -25.84 21.67 -26.41
CA THR A 175 -26.23 22.96 -26.99
C THR A 175 -26.62 22.82 -28.46
N SER A 176 -27.49 23.71 -28.93
CA SER A 176 -27.83 23.84 -30.36
C SER A 176 -27.00 24.92 -31.04
N THR A 177 -25.73 25.01 -30.67
CA THR A 177 -24.79 25.97 -31.23
C THR A 177 -23.46 25.31 -31.61
N ASN A 178 -22.76 25.97 -32.54
CA ASN A 178 -21.42 25.62 -32.96
C ASN A 178 -20.41 26.24 -31.98
N LEU A 179 -19.70 25.39 -31.25
CA LEU A 179 -18.77 25.86 -30.22
C LEU A 179 -17.50 26.50 -30.80
N ALA A 180 -17.17 26.27 -32.08
CA ALA A 180 -16.10 27.01 -32.74
C ALA A 180 -16.49 28.47 -33.02
N ALA A 181 -17.78 28.73 -33.24
CA ALA A 181 -18.31 30.06 -33.55
C ALA A 181 -18.56 30.95 -32.31
N GLY A 182 -18.66 30.36 -31.11
CA GLY A 182 -18.83 31.10 -29.87
C GLY A 182 -19.32 30.24 -28.70
N GLY A 183 -18.85 30.57 -27.50
CA GLY A 183 -19.36 30.04 -26.23
C GLY A 183 -20.54 30.86 -25.68
N ASN A 184 -20.83 30.64 -24.42
CA ASN A 184 -21.87 31.25 -23.61
C ASN A 184 -23.31 31.15 -24.16
N GLN A 185 -23.61 30.07 -24.88
CA GLN A 185 -24.92 29.81 -25.50
C GLN A 185 -25.88 29.06 -24.58
N LEU A 186 -27.15 28.99 -25.00
CA LEU A 186 -28.18 28.17 -24.34
C LEU A 186 -27.76 26.69 -24.31
N VAL A 187 -27.95 26.07 -23.16
CA VAL A 187 -27.65 24.66 -22.90
C VAL A 187 -28.86 23.95 -22.32
N SER A 188 -28.85 22.62 -22.42
CA SER A 188 -29.85 21.76 -21.79
C SER A 188 -29.29 20.36 -21.58
N THR A 189 -29.83 19.64 -20.61
CA THR A 189 -29.57 18.22 -20.37
C THR A 189 -30.55 17.34 -21.15
N ARG A 190 -30.23 16.06 -21.34
CA ARG A 190 -31.21 15.07 -21.83
C ARG A 190 -30.81 13.65 -21.54
N GLU A 191 -31.65 12.93 -20.81
CA GLU A 191 -31.44 11.52 -20.48
C GLU A 191 -32.65 10.64 -20.86
N PRO A 192 -32.45 9.35 -21.17
CA PRO A 192 -31.18 8.65 -21.42
C PRO A 192 -30.76 8.80 -22.90
N LEU A 193 -29.58 9.38 -23.16
CA LEU A 193 -29.01 9.53 -24.51
C LEU A 193 -27.48 9.49 -24.43
N GLU A 194 -26.80 9.42 -25.58
CA GLU A 194 -25.33 9.40 -25.66
C GLU A 194 -24.74 10.72 -25.12
N LEU A 195 -23.80 10.64 -24.18
CA LEU A 195 -23.02 11.80 -23.73
C LEU A 195 -21.87 12.09 -24.70
N GLY A 196 -21.50 13.37 -24.83
CA GLY A 196 -20.26 13.74 -25.51
C GLY A 196 -19.06 13.46 -24.60
N ARG A 197 -18.04 12.79 -25.12
CA ARG A 197 -16.80 12.44 -24.43
C ARG A 197 -15.84 13.63 -24.47
N ILE A 198 -15.46 14.12 -23.29
CA ILE A 198 -14.38 15.09 -23.08
C ILE A 198 -13.55 14.53 -21.94
N GLU A 199 -12.25 14.35 -22.18
CA GLU A 199 -11.30 13.96 -21.14
C GLU A 199 -11.14 15.13 -20.17
N VAL A 200 -11.53 14.91 -18.91
CA VAL A 200 -11.50 15.92 -17.87
C VAL A 200 -10.42 15.56 -16.87
N CYS A 201 -9.38 16.36 -16.81
CA CYS A 201 -8.29 16.18 -15.89
C CYS A 201 -8.54 17.01 -14.64
N VAL A 202 -8.56 16.34 -13.49
CA VAL A 202 -8.87 16.98 -12.21
C VAL A 202 -7.69 16.87 -11.26
N ALA A 203 -7.57 17.84 -10.38
CA ALA A 203 -6.65 17.86 -9.26
C ALA A 203 -7.39 18.27 -7.99
N PRO A 204 -6.84 17.99 -6.80
CA PRO A 204 -7.28 18.65 -5.58
C PRO A 204 -7.19 20.18 -5.75
N SER A 205 -8.12 20.92 -5.17
CA SER A 205 -8.19 22.39 -5.28
C SER A 205 -7.08 23.12 -4.51
N PRO A 206 -6.32 24.07 -5.11
CA PRO A 206 -5.45 25.00 -4.38
C PRO A 206 -6.30 25.91 -3.45
N GLY A 207 -5.71 26.41 -2.36
CA GLY A 207 -6.48 27.09 -1.30
C GLY A 207 -7.08 26.13 -0.27
N HIS A 208 -6.63 24.88 -0.26
CA HIS A 208 -7.07 23.88 0.71
C HIS A 208 -5.88 23.31 1.45
N ALA A 209 -6.06 23.04 2.74
CA ALA A 209 -5.03 22.46 3.56
C ALA A 209 -4.60 21.11 2.97
N VAL A 210 -3.32 20.99 2.59
CA VAL A 210 -2.79 19.80 1.93
C VAL A 210 -2.10 18.91 2.96
N THR A 211 -2.28 17.60 2.80
CA THR A 211 -1.49 16.60 3.49
C THR A 211 -0.97 15.58 2.49
N THR A 212 0.34 15.49 2.32
CA THR A 212 0.96 14.59 1.33
C THR A 212 1.97 13.69 2.01
N PRO A 213 1.76 12.37 2.08
CA PRO A 213 2.77 11.44 2.55
C PRO A 213 3.89 11.30 1.51
N PHE A 214 5.12 11.11 1.96
CA PHE A 214 6.28 10.87 1.11
C PHE A 214 7.31 9.98 1.82
N GLY A 215 8.16 9.31 1.05
CA GLY A 215 9.09 8.31 1.57
C GLY A 215 8.39 7.09 2.18
N SER A 216 9.16 6.29 2.90
CA SER A 216 8.72 5.03 3.51
C SER A 216 9.16 4.93 4.96
N GLY A 217 8.33 4.34 5.82
CA GLY A 217 8.76 3.96 7.17
C GLY A 217 9.71 2.78 7.15
N CYS A 218 10.39 2.57 8.27
CA CYS A 218 11.10 1.36 8.61
C CYS A 218 10.48 0.73 9.88
N GLY A 219 11.01 -0.40 10.33
CA GLY A 219 10.40 -1.19 11.41
C GLY A 219 9.24 -2.07 10.94
N GLY A 220 8.79 -1.87 9.71
CA GLY A 220 8.01 -2.82 8.94
C GLY A 220 9.00 -3.75 8.34
N THR A 221 9.04 -4.93 8.92
CA THR A 221 9.95 -5.94 8.45
C THR A 221 9.13 -6.81 7.50
N TYR A 222 9.79 -7.37 6.49
CA TYR A 222 9.26 -8.34 5.52
C TYR A 222 8.16 -9.24 6.10
N PRO A 223 7.20 -9.74 5.28
CA PRO A 223 6.10 -10.51 5.82
C PRO A 223 6.65 -11.59 6.76
N GLY A 224 6.19 -11.54 8.01
CA GLY A 224 6.64 -12.44 9.07
C GLY A 224 6.15 -13.85 8.84
N THR A 225 5.35 -14.01 7.80
CA THR A 225 4.87 -15.26 7.25
C THR A 225 5.33 -15.33 5.81
N PHE A 226 5.70 -16.51 5.34
CA PHE A 226 5.82 -16.81 3.93
C PHE A 226 5.24 -18.19 3.68
N TYR A 227 4.75 -18.41 2.47
CA TYR A 227 4.24 -19.70 2.10
C TYR A 227 4.33 -19.92 0.61
N GLU A 228 4.30 -21.19 0.26
CA GLU A 228 3.97 -21.65 -1.07
C GLU A 228 2.79 -22.62 -0.97
N GLN A 229 1.85 -22.51 -1.90
CA GLN A 229 0.67 -23.37 -1.95
C GLN A 229 0.75 -24.28 -3.17
N PHE A 230 0.64 -25.58 -2.93
CA PHE A 230 0.58 -26.60 -3.98
C PHE A 230 -0.84 -27.13 -4.11
N GLN A 231 -1.21 -27.47 -5.35
CA GLN A 231 -2.52 -27.98 -5.74
C GLN A 231 -2.41 -28.61 -7.13
N GLN A 232 -3.46 -29.23 -7.69
CA GLN A 232 -3.38 -29.82 -9.03
C GLN A 232 -2.87 -28.88 -10.14
N SER A 233 -3.16 -27.58 -10.04
CA SER A 233 -2.70 -26.57 -11.01
C SER A 233 -1.25 -26.10 -10.78
N ARG A 234 -0.68 -26.34 -9.59
CA ARG A 234 0.72 -26.09 -9.22
C ARG A 234 1.24 -27.31 -8.45
N PRO A 235 1.69 -28.36 -9.16
CA PRO A 235 2.21 -29.58 -8.53
C PRO A 235 3.41 -29.29 -7.64
N PHE A 236 3.61 -30.13 -6.62
CA PHE A 236 4.75 -30.05 -5.72
C PHE A 236 6.09 -30.15 -6.48
N ASP A 237 6.95 -29.15 -6.34
CA ASP A 237 8.22 -29.04 -7.08
C ASP A 237 9.47 -28.82 -6.19
N LEU A 238 9.32 -28.84 -4.86
CA LEU A 238 10.43 -28.68 -3.93
C LEU A 238 11.28 -29.95 -3.83
N VAL A 239 12.42 -29.98 -4.52
CA VAL A 239 13.30 -31.16 -4.58
C VAL A 239 14.21 -31.30 -3.36
N ASN A 240 14.71 -30.19 -2.81
CA ASN A 240 15.56 -30.20 -1.60
C ASN A 240 14.77 -29.74 -0.38
N GLY A 241 14.29 -28.49 -0.41
CA GLY A 241 13.63 -27.80 0.69
C GLY A 241 14.18 -26.39 0.86
N PHE A 242 13.99 -25.79 2.04
CA PHE A 242 14.39 -24.42 2.34
C PHE A 242 15.03 -24.30 3.73
N TRP A 243 15.92 -23.33 3.88
CA TRP A 243 16.63 -23.06 5.11
C TRP A 243 16.33 -21.67 5.63
N MET A 244 15.77 -21.59 6.84
CA MET A 244 15.55 -20.38 7.61
C MET A 244 16.73 -20.13 8.55
N LEU A 245 17.65 -19.25 8.16
CA LEU A 245 18.81 -18.85 8.96
C LEU A 245 18.40 -17.81 10.01
N HIS A 246 18.48 -18.16 11.28
CA HIS A 246 18.05 -17.27 12.36
C HIS A 246 18.99 -16.07 12.53
N SER A 247 18.43 -14.86 12.60
CA SER A 247 19.15 -13.61 12.80
C SER A 247 18.35 -12.67 13.70
N SER A 248 18.73 -12.58 14.97
CA SER A 248 18.18 -11.62 15.95
C SER A 248 16.64 -11.61 16.08
N GLY A 249 15.98 -12.77 16.03
CA GLY A 249 14.51 -12.88 16.12
C GLY A 249 13.80 -12.82 14.77
N ASP A 250 14.54 -12.87 13.67
CA ASP A 250 14.07 -13.00 12.29
C ASP A 250 14.77 -14.18 11.58
N TYR A 251 14.39 -14.45 10.34
CA TYR A 251 15.01 -15.47 9.48
C TYR A 251 15.42 -14.89 8.14
N VAL A 252 16.54 -15.38 7.60
CA VAL A 252 16.86 -15.28 6.18
C VAL A 252 16.60 -16.65 5.56
N VAL A 253 15.62 -16.72 4.67
CA VAL A 253 15.21 -17.92 3.95
C VAL A 253 16.02 -18.03 2.68
N THR A 254 16.63 -19.19 2.47
CA THR A 254 17.39 -19.57 1.29
C THR A 254 17.06 -21.01 0.91
N THR A 255 17.57 -21.47 -0.23
CA THR A 255 17.43 -22.86 -0.68
C THR A 255 18.09 -23.83 0.32
N GLY A 256 17.36 -24.88 0.70
CA GLY A 256 17.90 -25.99 1.49
C GLY A 256 18.83 -26.86 0.65
N ILE A 257 19.86 -27.42 1.29
CA ILE A 257 20.89 -28.19 0.58
C ILE A 257 21.16 -29.56 1.23
N HIS A 258 20.70 -29.78 2.45
CA HIS A 258 20.99 -31.02 3.17
C HIS A 258 19.91 -32.08 2.94
N PRO A 259 20.32 -33.35 2.76
CA PRO A 259 19.37 -34.46 2.66
C PRO A 259 18.73 -34.78 4.01
N ILE A 260 17.62 -35.53 3.97
CA ILE A 260 16.99 -36.11 5.16
C ILE A 260 17.98 -37.04 5.86
N VAL A 261 18.12 -36.85 7.18
CA VAL A 261 18.82 -37.78 8.06
C VAL A 261 17.86 -38.90 8.44
N THR A 262 18.21 -40.16 8.15
CA THR A 262 17.34 -41.30 8.44
C THR A 262 17.08 -41.41 9.95
N PRO A 263 15.81 -41.43 10.41
CA PRO A 263 15.50 -41.59 11.83
C PRO A 263 16.06 -42.90 12.41
N THR A 264 16.58 -42.83 13.63
CA THR A 264 17.06 -44.00 14.39
C THR A 264 16.25 -44.26 15.66
N SER A 265 15.45 -43.28 16.06
CA SER A 265 14.53 -43.33 17.18
C SER A 265 13.31 -44.20 16.90
N ALA A 266 12.65 -44.65 17.97
CA ALA A 266 11.32 -45.24 17.86
C ALA A 266 10.31 -44.21 17.33
N ALA A 267 9.32 -44.68 16.57
CA ALA A 267 8.23 -43.83 16.08
C ALA A 267 7.43 -43.25 17.27
N LEU A 268 6.98 -42.01 17.11
CA LEU A 268 6.04 -41.38 18.01
C LEU A 268 4.68 -42.09 17.92
N VAL A 269 4.00 -42.22 19.05
CA VAL A 269 2.61 -42.66 19.10
C VAL A 269 1.72 -41.44 18.87
N ILE A 270 1.54 -41.10 17.61
CA ILE A 270 0.70 -39.99 17.14
C ILE A 270 -0.28 -40.53 16.11
N GLY A 271 -1.56 -40.21 16.29
CA GLY A 271 -2.64 -40.59 15.38
C GLY A 271 -3.12 -39.42 14.54
N ASP A 272 -4.23 -39.66 13.84
CA ASP A 272 -4.94 -38.65 13.06
C ASP A 272 -5.41 -37.48 13.93
N ASP A 273 -5.28 -36.26 13.40
CA ASP A 273 -5.59 -35.00 14.09
C ASP A 273 -5.05 -34.96 15.54
N GLN A 274 -3.73 -35.11 15.71
CA GLN A 274 -3.08 -35.03 17.02
C GLN A 274 -1.86 -34.13 17.01
N THR A 275 -1.63 -33.48 18.15
CA THR A 275 -0.44 -32.66 18.40
C THR A 275 0.24 -33.10 19.68
N LEU A 276 1.54 -33.39 19.60
CA LEU A 276 2.37 -33.82 20.71
C LEU A 276 3.40 -32.75 21.06
N GLN A 277 3.55 -32.49 22.36
CA GLN A 277 4.66 -31.69 22.88
C GLN A 277 5.94 -32.53 22.90
N ILE A 278 7.01 -31.98 22.31
CA ILE A 278 8.33 -32.59 22.26
C ILE A 278 9.34 -31.62 22.87
N GLY A 279 10.10 -32.10 23.87
CA GLY A 279 11.14 -31.30 24.51
C GLY A 279 12.41 -31.26 23.66
N LEU A 280 12.96 -30.07 23.48
CA LEU A 280 14.27 -29.84 22.87
C LEU A 280 15.39 -30.03 23.92
N PRO A 281 16.59 -30.47 23.52
CA PRO A 281 17.73 -30.63 24.43
C PRO A 281 18.34 -29.29 24.88
N TRP A 282 17.89 -28.17 24.32
CA TRP A 282 18.38 -26.82 24.58
C TRP A 282 17.23 -25.81 24.52
N SER A 283 17.50 -24.60 25.02
CA SER A 283 16.64 -23.45 24.79
C SER A 283 16.94 -22.86 23.42
N MET A 284 16.03 -23.06 22.48
CA MET A 284 16.17 -22.61 21.10
C MET A 284 15.66 -21.18 20.96
N PRO A 285 16.45 -20.25 20.40
CA PRO A 285 15.94 -18.95 19.97
C PRO A 285 14.87 -19.11 18.88
N THR A 286 13.80 -18.31 18.96
CA THR A 286 12.73 -18.27 17.97
C THR A 286 12.44 -16.82 17.59
N SER A 287 11.62 -16.65 16.56
CA SER A 287 11.03 -15.37 16.19
C SER A 287 10.22 -14.70 17.31
N GLN A 288 9.75 -15.46 18.30
CA GLN A 288 8.92 -14.95 19.41
C GLN A 288 9.67 -14.93 20.76
N GLY A 289 10.98 -15.24 20.78
CA GLY A 289 11.76 -15.30 22.01
C GLY A 289 12.64 -16.54 22.04
N SER A 290 12.41 -17.44 23.01
CA SER A 290 13.05 -18.74 23.05
C SER A 290 12.09 -19.80 23.57
N THR A 291 12.28 -21.04 23.13
CA THR A 291 11.47 -22.19 23.57
C THR A 291 12.36 -23.38 23.93
N ASN A 292 11.90 -24.20 24.88
CA ASN A 292 12.50 -25.51 25.17
C ASN A 292 11.64 -26.65 24.60
N ASP A 293 10.51 -26.32 23.97
CA ASP A 293 9.51 -27.28 23.53
C ASP A 293 9.01 -26.88 22.14
N ILE A 294 8.67 -27.89 21.34
CA ILE A 294 7.97 -27.75 20.07
C ILE A 294 6.71 -28.62 20.10
N TRP A 295 5.69 -28.24 19.33
CA TRP A 295 4.42 -28.97 19.26
C TRP A 295 4.25 -29.52 17.86
N VAL A 296 4.47 -30.83 17.72
CA VAL A 296 4.47 -31.55 16.44
C VAL A 296 3.07 -32.07 16.18
N CYS A 297 2.46 -31.63 15.07
CA CYS A 297 1.15 -32.09 14.64
C CYS A 297 1.26 -33.22 13.60
N SER A 298 0.33 -34.17 13.60
CA SER A 298 0.19 -35.19 12.54
C SER A 298 0.15 -34.55 11.16
N ASN A 299 -0.55 -33.42 11.05
CA ASN A 299 -0.86 -32.62 9.85
C ASN A 299 0.34 -31.82 9.28
N GLY A 300 1.57 -32.28 9.51
CA GLY A 300 2.77 -31.78 8.83
C GLY A 300 3.24 -30.38 9.20
N TRP A 301 2.73 -29.83 10.31
CA TRP A 301 3.20 -28.56 10.88
C TRP A 301 3.74 -28.73 12.31
N ILE A 302 4.63 -27.81 12.70
CA ILE A 302 5.23 -27.74 14.03
C ILE A 302 5.05 -26.34 14.59
N ALA A 303 4.37 -26.20 15.71
CA ALA A 303 4.27 -24.92 16.41
C ALA A 303 5.46 -24.68 17.34
N LEU A 304 5.87 -23.42 17.44
CA LEU A 304 6.96 -22.95 18.29
C LEU A 304 6.48 -22.35 19.61
N GLU A 305 5.17 -22.48 19.89
CA GLU A 305 4.51 -22.02 21.10
C GLU A 305 3.43 -23.03 21.55
N PRO A 306 3.04 -23.03 22.84
CA PRO A 306 2.12 -24.02 23.39
C PRO A 306 0.77 -24.12 22.68
N THR A 307 0.42 -25.33 22.27
CA THR A 307 -0.85 -25.58 21.58
C THR A 307 -1.32 -27.03 21.74
N THR A 308 -2.62 -27.24 21.52
CA THR A 308 -3.23 -28.55 21.29
C THR A 308 -4.06 -28.55 20.00
N ASP A 309 -3.88 -27.53 19.17
CA ASP A 309 -4.58 -27.42 17.89
C ASP A 309 -4.15 -28.56 16.97
N THR A 310 -5.03 -28.95 16.07
CA THR A 310 -4.87 -30.05 15.13
C THR A 310 -5.27 -29.60 13.73
N TYR A 311 -5.36 -28.30 13.49
CA TYR A 311 -5.92 -27.71 12.27
C TYR A 311 -5.34 -28.35 11.00
N GLN A 312 -6.20 -29.02 10.23
CA GLN A 312 -5.88 -29.70 8.98
C GLN A 312 -6.15 -28.85 7.74
N PHE A 313 -7.01 -27.83 7.85
CA PHE A 313 -7.48 -27.06 6.69
C PHE A 313 -6.47 -26.00 6.26
N GLU A 314 -5.58 -26.36 5.34
CA GLU A 314 -4.57 -25.50 4.77
C GLU A 314 -5.18 -24.40 3.88
N SER A 315 -4.78 -23.16 4.11
CA SER A 315 -5.14 -22.03 3.23
C SER A 315 -4.16 -20.87 3.42
N ALA A 316 -4.07 -20.01 2.40
CA ALA A 316 -3.27 -18.78 2.46
C ALA A 316 -3.68 -17.87 3.64
N LEU A 317 -4.97 -17.83 3.97
CA LEU A 317 -5.44 -17.14 5.17
C LEU A 317 -5.12 -17.95 6.43
N GLY A 318 -5.28 -19.27 6.38
CA GLY A 318 -5.01 -20.17 7.49
C GLY A 318 -3.59 -20.03 8.02
N ILE A 319 -2.58 -19.93 7.14
CA ILE A 319 -1.17 -19.85 7.55
C ILE A 319 -0.86 -18.56 8.32
N THR A 320 -1.54 -17.45 8.04
CA THR A 320 -1.34 -16.20 8.79
C THR A 320 -2.12 -16.13 10.09
N THR A 321 -3.11 -17.00 10.27
CA THR A 321 -3.92 -17.07 11.48
C THR A 321 -3.34 -18.05 12.50
N GLY A 322 -3.54 -17.75 13.79
CA GLY A 322 -3.14 -18.64 14.89
C GLY A 322 -1.68 -18.46 15.32
N MET A 323 -1.03 -19.59 15.59
CA MET A 323 0.28 -19.66 16.25
C MET A 323 1.47 -19.57 15.30
N ALA A 324 2.63 -19.22 15.83
CA ALA A 324 3.91 -19.37 15.15
C ALA A 324 4.16 -20.85 14.85
N ARG A 325 4.31 -21.16 13.56
CA ARG A 325 4.49 -22.54 13.10
C ARG A 325 5.33 -22.64 11.85
N VAL A 326 6.07 -23.74 11.75
CA VAL A 326 6.69 -24.21 10.52
C VAL A 326 5.69 -25.16 9.87
N CYS A 327 5.22 -24.82 8.68
CA CYS A 327 4.41 -25.70 7.83
C CYS A 327 5.37 -26.45 6.90
N ALA A 328 5.80 -27.64 7.31
CA ALA A 328 6.76 -28.42 6.51
C ALA A 328 6.06 -29.08 5.31
N LEU A 329 4.85 -29.57 5.52
CA LEU A 329 3.94 -30.07 4.50
C LEU A 329 2.53 -30.06 5.10
N TRP A 330 1.98 -28.86 5.31
CA TRP A 330 0.70 -28.71 6.02
C TRP A 330 -0.46 -29.14 5.13
N ASP A 331 -1.13 -30.20 5.58
CA ASP A 331 -2.28 -30.86 4.96
C ASP A 331 -2.93 -31.81 5.99
N ASP A 332 -4.04 -32.47 5.64
CA ASP A 332 -4.76 -33.48 6.41
C ASP A 332 -4.02 -34.84 6.38
N LEU A 333 -2.98 -34.98 7.19
CA LEU A 333 -2.09 -36.16 7.20
C LEU A 333 -2.40 -37.13 8.34
N ASP A 334 -2.55 -38.42 8.00
CA ASP A 334 -2.87 -39.48 8.96
C ASP A 334 -1.73 -40.52 9.07
N PRO A 335 -0.86 -40.41 10.10
CA PRO A 335 0.17 -41.42 10.39
C PRO A 335 -0.39 -42.70 11.05
N SER A 336 -1.65 -42.70 11.50
CA SER A 336 -2.29 -43.90 12.07
C SER A 336 -3.00 -44.79 11.06
N GLN A 337 -3.18 -44.33 9.82
CA GLN A 337 -3.81 -45.13 8.79
C GLN A 337 -3.04 -46.43 8.53
N SER A 338 -3.76 -47.52 8.28
CA SER A 338 -3.12 -48.79 7.92
C SER A 338 -2.30 -48.64 6.63
N GLY A 339 -1.01 -48.96 6.70
CA GLY A 339 -0.07 -48.82 5.59
C GLY A 339 0.52 -47.42 5.43
N ALA A 340 0.14 -46.46 6.28
CA ALA A 340 0.87 -45.21 6.44
C ALA A 340 2.22 -45.47 7.11
N GLY A 341 3.11 -44.49 6.94
CA GLY A 341 4.40 -44.46 7.59
C GLY A 341 4.36 -43.89 9.01
N THR A 342 5.48 -43.32 9.47
CA THR A 342 5.68 -42.97 10.89
C THR A 342 6.23 -41.57 11.07
N VAL A 343 5.96 -40.97 12.24
CA VAL A 343 6.57 -39.70 12.67
C VAL A 343 7.64 -39.99 13.73
N HIS A 344 8.79 -39.34 13.64
CA HIS A 344 9.93 -39.49 14.54
C HIS A 344 10.37 -38.12 15.06
N ALA A 345 10.85 -38.05 16.30
CA ALA A 345 11.49 -36.86 16.84
C ALA A 345 12.72 -37.24 17.68
N GLU A 346 13.90 -36.79 17.28
CA GLU A 346 15.16 -37.15 17.94
C GLU A 346 16.25 -36.10 17.77
N GLN A 347 17.19 -36.07 18.70
CA GLN A 347 18.46 -35.39 18.50
C GLN A 347 19.27 -36.15 17.43
N ASP A 348 19.93 -35.44 16.52
CA ASP A 348 20.71 -36.08 15.47
C ASP A 348 21.80 -36.99 16.09
N PRO A 349 21.91 -38.26 15.65
CA PRO A 349 22.83 -39.23 16.23
C PRO A 349 24.31 -38.92 15.96
N SER A 350 24.60 -38.07 14.97
CA SER A 350 25.93 -37.69 14.52
C SER A 350 26.28 -36.23 14.82
N ASP A 351 25.29 -35.37 15.04
CA ASP A 351 25.45 -33.95 15.37
C ASP A 351 24.51 -33.50 16.49
N ALA A 352 24.98 -33.53 17.72
CA ALA A 352 24.20 -33.12 18.90
C ALA A 352 23.72 -31.64 18.87
N THR A 353 24.12 -30.83 17.88
CA THR A 353 23.62 -29.47 17.70
C THR A 353 22.32 -29.38 16.88
N LEU A 354 21.85 -30.51 16.36
CA LEU A 354 20.63 -30.64 15.54
C LEU A 354 19.59 -31.55 16.20
N PHE A 355 18.32 -31.18 16.03
CA PHE A 355 17.16 -31.97 16.43
C PHE A 355 16.22 -32.10 15.24
N HIS A 356 15.79 -33.32 14.94
CA HIS A 356 14.99 -33.64 13.76
C HIS A 356 13.59 -34.07 14.15
N VAL A 357 12.60 -33.57 13.42
CA VAL A 357 11.26 -34.15 13.36
C VAL A 357 11.05 -34.65 11.94
N THR A 358 10.70 -35.93 11.77
CA THR A 358 10.64 -36.58 10.45
C THR A 358 9.33 -37.32 10.27
N TRP A 359 8.60 -37.01 9.22
CA TRP A 359 7.49 -37.81 8.70
C TRP A 359 8.08 -38.72 7.63
N THR A 360 7.96 -40.03 7.81
CA THR A 360 8.53 -41.03 6.91
C THR A 360 7.39 -41.81 6.28
N GLY A 361 7.02 -41.46 5.04
CA GLY A 361 5.97 -42.14 4.29
C GLY A 361 4.55 -41.94 4.85
N VAL A 362 4.29 -40.81 5.51
CA VAL A 362 2.95 -40.47 6.02
C VAL A 362 2.05 -40.09 4.84
N VAL A 363 0.78 -40.47 4.91
CA VAL A 363 -0.20 -40.29 3.82
C VAL A 363 -1.21 -39.23 4.19
N GLU A 364 -1.80 -38.58 3.19
CA GLU A 364 -3.04 -37.81 3.36
C GLU A 364 -4.17 -38.75 3.80
N TYR A 365 -5.07 -38.25 4.64
CA TYR A 365 -6.22 -38.98 5.17
C TYR A 365 -7.00 -39.68 4.05
N GLN A 366 -7.28 -40.97 4.21
CA GLN A 366 -7.97 -41.83 3.25
C GLN A 366 -7.29 -41.98 1.88
N THR A 367 -5.98 -41.69 1.77
CA THR A 367 -5.20 -41.91 0.55
C THR A 367 -4.15 -43.01 0.72
N SER A 368 -3.40 -43.31 -0.34
CA SER A 368 -2.21 -44.16 -0.29
C SER A 368 -0.95 -43.44 -0.76
N ARG A 369 -0.98 -42.10 -0.80
CA ARG A 369 0.09 -41.28 -1.37
C ARG A 369 1.07 -40.89 -0.25
N ALA A 370 2.22 -41.55 -0.23
CA ALA A 370 3.17 -41.43 0.87
C ALA A 370 4.15 -40.27 0.66
N SER A 371 4.30 -39.44 1.69
CA SER A 371 5.21 -38.31 1.73
C SER A 371 6.24 -38.45 2.86
N THR A 372 7.49 -38.13 2.53
CA THR A 372 8.62 -38.14 3.45
C THR A 372 9.28 -36.77 3.48
N PHE A 373 9.34 -36.15 4.66
CA PHE A 373 9.91 -34.83 4.88
C PHE A 373 10.44 -34.69 6.31
N GLN A 374 11.37 -33.78 6.53
CA GLN A 374 12.07 -33.57 7.80
C GLN A 374 12.22 -32.08 8.11
N VAL A 375 12.07 -31.72 9.38
CA VAL A 375 12.42 -30.40 9.92
C VAL A 375 13.60 -30.56 10.87
N SER A 376 14.69 -29.85 10.61
CA SER A 376 15.89 -29.81 11.44
C SER A 376 15.98 -28.49 12.18
N PHE A 377 16.06 -28.55 13.50
CA PHE A 377 16.23 -27.41 14.41
C PHE A 377 17.67 -27.34 14.89
N SER A 378 18.33 -26.19 14.72
CA SER A 378 19.67 -25.95 15.22
C SER A 378 19.66 -25.21 16.56
N GLN A 379 20.70 -25.40 17.37
CA GLN A 379 20.89 -24.68 18.64
C GLN A 379 20.81 -23.14 18.53
N ASN A 380 21.22 -22.57 17.40
CA ASN A 380 21.20 -21.12 17.17
C ASN A 380 19.81 -20.57 16.76
N GLY A 381 18.79 -21.44 16.64
CA GLY A 381 17.43 -21.09 16.24
C GLY A 381 17.14 -21.26 14.75
N SER A 382 18.13 -21.60 13.92
CA SER A 382 17.93 -21.85 12.49
C SER A 382 17.13 -23.13 12.27
N ILE A 383 16.31 -23.14 11.22
CA ILE A 383 15.37 -24.23 10.91
C ILE A 383 15.52 -24.59 9.43
N GLU A 384 15.75 -25.86 9.12
CA GLU A 384 15.79 -26.35 7.74
C GLU A 384 14.66 -27.36 7.51
N VAL A 385 13.89 -27.16 6.45
CA VAL A 385 12.89 -28.13 5.96
C VAL A 385 13.51 -28.87 4.78
N LYS A 386 13.36 -30.19 4.78
CA LYS A 386 13.99 -31.11 3.82
C LYS A 386 12.95 -32.07 3.28
N TYR A 387 12.99 -32.34 1.98
CA TYR A 387 12.05 -33.23 1.30
C TYR A 387 12.74 -34.48 0.77
N GLY A 388 12.02 -35.60 0.87
CA GLY A 388 12.32 -36.86 0.19
C GLY A 388 11.32 -37.07 -0.95
N SER A 389 10.75 -38.28 -1.04
CA SER A 389 9.60 -38.50 -1.92
C SER A 389 8.37 -37.82 -1.32
N VAL A 390 7.76 -36.89 -2.05
CA VAL A 390 6.51 -36.22 -1.66
C VAL A 390 5.43 -36.54 -2.68
N ALA A 391 4.28 -37.01 -2.20
CA ALA A 391 3.12 -37.28 -3.01
C ALA A 391 1.86 -36.78 -2.28
N VAL A 392 1.41 -35.58 -2.61
CA VAL A 392 0.23 -34.92 -2.03
C VAL A 392 -0.72 -34.37 -3.11
N ASN A 393 -2.00 -34.21 -2.82
CA ASN A 393 -2.97 -33.58 -3.73
C ASN A 393 -2.81 -32.06 -3.73
N ASP A 394 -2.68 -31.52 -2.53
CA ASP A 394 -2.44 -30.14 -2.17
C ASP A 394 -1.56 -30.10 -0.92
N CYS A 395 -1.03 -28.94 -0.59
CA CYS A 395 -0.46 -28.65 0.73
C CYS A 395 -0.06 -27.18 0.78
N ILE A 396 0.20 -26.70 1.99
CA ILE A 396 0.95 -25.46 2.20
C ILE A 396 2.29 -25.76 2.87
N VAL A 397 3.33 -25.16 2.33
CA VAL A 397 4.66 -25.15 2.94
C VAL A 397 5.04 -23.73 3.29
N GLY A 398 5.85 -23.55 4.34
CA GLY A 398 6.38 -22.25 4.72
C GLY A 398 6.48 -22.07 6.23
N PHE A 399 6.38 -20.82 6.65
CA PHE A 399 6.53 -20.44 8.04
C PHE A 399 5.62 -19.27 8.37
N SER A 400 5.04 -19.31 9.56
CA SER A 400 4.27 -18.23 10.15
C SER A 400 4.84 -17.83 11.48
N ARG A 401 4.83 -16.52 11.76
CA ARG A 401 5.04 -15.98 13.10
C ARG A 401 3.78 -15.97 13.96
N GLY A 402 2.63 -16.38 13.42
CA GLY A 402 1.35 -16.29 14.09
C GLY A 402 0.88 -14.85 14.28
N GLY A 403 -0.21 -14.67 15.02
CA GLY A 403 -0.69 -13.35 15.43
C GLY A 403 -1.45 -12.54 14.36
N GLY A 404 -1.87 -13.17 13.25
CA GLY A 404 -2.69 -12.50 12.23
C GLY A 404 -1.88 -11.56 11.33
N THR A 405 -0.66 -11.95 10.97
CA THR A 405 0.18 -11.18 10.04
C THR A 405 -0.53 -10.95 8.71
N ILE A 406 -0.15 -9.92 7.97
CA ILE A 406 -0.64 -9.69 6.60
C ILE A 406 -0.39 -10.95 5.75
N VAL A 407 -1.40 -11.37 4.96
CA VAL A 407 -1.28 -12.46 3.98
C VAL A 407 -0.37 -11.99 2.85
N PRO A 408 0.85 -12.54 2.71
CA PRO A 408 1.69 -12.21 1.58
C PRO A 408 1.17 -12.88 0.30
N ASP A 409 1.67 -12.44 -0.84
CA ASP A 409 1.59 -13.25 -2.05
C ASP A 409 2.38 -14.55 -1.84
N ALA A 410 1.95 -15.63 -2.51
CA ALA A 410 2.67 -16.90 -2.45
C ALA A 410 4.09 -16.73 -3.02
N THR A 411 5.08 -17.21 -2.27
CA THR A 411 6.48 -17.23 -2.66
C THR A 411 6.76 -18.52 -3.42
N ASP A 412 7.54 -18.43 -4.50
CA ASP A 412 8.10 -19.61 -5.14
C ASP A 412 9.36 -20.06 -4.38
N LEU A 413 9.26 -21.09 -3.55
CA LEU A 413 10.38 -21.62 -2.76
C LEU A 413 11.29 -22.53 -3.59
N SER A 414 10.89 -22.89 -4.81
CA SER A 414 11.72 -23.65 -5.75
C SER A 414 12.71 -22.76 -6.51
N ASP A 415 12.59 -21.42 -6.40
CA ASP A 415 13.47 -20.47 -7.06
C ASP A 415 14.94 -20.69 -6.63
N PRO A 416 15.87 -20.99 -7.55
CA PRO A 416 17.28 -21.16 -7.22
C PRO A 416 17.92 -19.88 -6.64
N MET A 417 17.33 -18.72 -6.86
CA MET A 417 17.74 -17.43 -6.30
C MET A 417 16.93 -17.02 -5.05
N LEU A 418 16.24 -17.97 -4.42
CA LEU A 418 15.45 -17.73 -3.21
C LEU A 418 16.31 -17.03 -2.13
N SER A 419 15.96 -15.78 -1.87
CA SER A 419 16.48 -15.00 -0.76
C SER A 419 15.36 -14.12 -0.24
N LEU A 420 14.75 -14.57 0.85
CA LEU A 420 13.68 -13.86 1.53
C LEU A 420 14.13 -13.57 2.96
N HIS A 421 13.82 -12.40 3.47
CA HIS A 421 13.92 -12.13 4.90
C HIS A 421 12.53 -12.32 5.49
N THR A 422 12.36 -13.08 6.57
CA THR A 422 11.15 -13.02 7.37
C THR A 422 11.35 -11.92 8.38
N GLY A 423 10.41 -10.99 8.44
CA GLY A 423 10.47 -9.92 9.40
C GLY A 423 9.63 -10.17 10.64
N LEU A 424 9.44 -9.14 11.47
CA LEU A 424 8.49 -9.08 12.56
C LEU A 424 7.01 -9.21 12.13
N GLY A 425 6.71 -9.25 10.83
CA GLY A 425 5.36 -9.53 10.32
C GLY A 425 4.32 -8.46 10.54
N ARG A 426 4.76 -7.20 10.64
CA ARG A 426 3.91 -6.02 10.79
C ARG A 426 4.30 -4.94 9.79
N GLY A 427 3.37 -4.01 9.54
CA GLY A 427 3.61 -2.91 8.61
C GLY A 427 4.74 -2.00 9.06
N ALA A 428 5.30 -1.23 8.11
CA ALA A 428 6.22 -0.16 8.45
C ALA A 428 5.53 0.89 9.31
N LEU A 429 6.26 1.45 10.28
CA LEU A 429 5.72 2.56 11.07
C LEU A 429 5.19 3.60 10.07
N ARG A 430 3.90 3.92 10.17
CA ARG A 430 3.23 4.70 9.14
C ARG A 430 2.70 5.97 9.75
N LEU A 431 2.95 7.09 9.10
CA LEU A 431 2.41 8.38 9.49
C LEU A 431 1.46 8.87 8.41
N ALA A 432 0.22 9.16 8.82
CA ALA A 432 -0.81 9.68 7.94
C ALA A 432 -1.54 10.86 8.60
N ALA A 433 -2.13 11.72 7.77
CA ALA A 433 -3.07 12.71 8.27
C ALA A 433 -4.42 12.03 8.57
N VAL A 434 -5.03 12.40 9.69
CA VAL A 434 -6.42 12.02 10.03
C VAL A 434 -7.38 13.11 9.55
N ASN A 435 -6.98 14.37 9.69
CA ASN A 435 -7.68 15.49 9.08
C ASN A 435 -6.65 16.55 8.65
N ARG A 436 -7.10 17.45 7.78
CA ARG A 436 -6.24 18.45 7.14
C ARG A 436 -5.99 19.64 8.09
N PRO A 437 -4.83 20.31 8.01
CA PRO A 437 -4.51 21.48 8.84
C PRO A 437 -5.21 22.76 8.35
N VAL A 438 -6.53 22.86 8.53
CA VAL A 438 -7.32 24.04 8.12
C VAL A 438 -7.21 25.17 9.16
N LEU A 439 -7.04 26.42 8.72
CA LEU A 439 -6.97 27.59 9.60
C LEU A 439 -8.22 27.70 10.48
N GLY A 440 -8.01 27.98 11.77
CA GLY A 440 -9.09 28.10 12.76
C GLY A 440 -9.66 26.77 13.23
N THR A 441 -9.17 25.62 12.72
CA THR A 441 -9.52 24.28 13.20
C THR A 441 -8.31 23.58 13.83
N SER A 442 -8.40 22.27 14.04
CA SER A 442 -7.23 21.43 14.29
C SER A 442 -6.87 20.61 13.05
N GLY A 443 -5.56 20.45 12.83
CA GLY A 443 -5.00 19.39 11.99
C GLY A 443 -4.53 18.24 12.88
N SER A 444 -4.67 17.01 12.41
CA SER A 444 -4.38 15.81 13.19
C SER A 444 -3.61 14.80 12.35
N ILE A 445 -2.56 14.25 12.92
CA ILE A 445 -1.79 13.13 12.36
C ILE A 445 -1.96 11.90 13.24
N GLU A 446 -1.88 10.73 12.63
CA GLU A 446 -1.82 9.46 13.32
C GLU A 446 -0.57 8.70 12.86
N VAL A 447 0.20 8.22 13.84
CA VAL A 447 1.17 7.18 13.60
C VAL A 447 0.52 5.83 13.90
N SER A 448 0.61 4.89 12.96
CA SER A 448 0.09 3.53 13.04
C SER A 448 1.22 2.51 12.86
N GLU A 449 0.91 1.23 13.04
CA GLU A 449 1.90 0.14 13.08
C GLU A 449 2.92 0.31 14.22
N ILE A 450 2.50 0.89 15.35
CA ILE A 450 3.35 1.00 16.54
C ILE A 450 3.62 -0.41 17.08
N PRO A 451 4.90 -0.81 17.27
CA PRO A 451 5.25 -2.09 17.86
C PRO A 451 4.60 -2.29 19.24
N PRO A 452 3.95 -3.43 19.51
CA PRO A 452 3.42 -3.74 20.83
C PRO A 452 4.51 -3.65 21.91
N GLY A 453 4.18 -3.05 23.06
CA GLY A 453 5.15 -2.88 24.16
C GLY A 453 6.17 -1.75 23.96
N SER A 454 6.04 -0.94 22.90
CA SER A 454 6.87 0.26 22.70
C SER A 454 6.76 1.21 23.91
N PRO A 455 7.85 1.50 24.63
CA PRO A 455 7.78 2.28 25.87
C PRO A 455 7.56 3.78 25.65
N SER A 456 7.91 4.30 24.46
CA SER A 456 7.76 5.71 24.10
C SER A 456 7.91 5.94 22.59
N GLY A 457 7.38 7.04 22.10
CA GLY A 457 7.64 7.54 20.75
C GLY A 457 7.72 9.07 20.71
N ALA A 458 7.99 9.62 19.54
CA ALA A 458 7.92 11.05 19.30
C ALA A 458 7.57 11.39 17.85
N PHE A 459 6.92 12.53 17.66
CA PHE A 459 6.79 13.18 16.36
C PHE A 459 7.95 14.18 16.18
N LEU A 460 8.63 14.11 15.06
CA LEU A 460 9.64 15.04 14.58
C LEU A 460 8.96 16.06 13.66
N VAL A 461 9.24 17.34 13.86
CA VAL A 461 8.63 18.45 13.12
C VAL A 461 9.71 19.36 12.56
N GLY A 462 9.60 19.70 11.27
CA GLY A 462 10.55 20.55 10.56
C GLY A 462 9.88 21.42 9.50
N PHE A 463 10.64 22.37 8.97
CA PHE A 463 10.23 23.29 7.89
C PHE A 463 11.00 23.05 6.58
N ALA A 464 11.73 21.94 6.53
CA ALA A 464 12.40 21.44 5.35
C ALA A 464 12.44 19.91 5.45
N ASP A 465 12.31 19.28 4.29
CA ASP A 465 12.39 17.84 4.09
C ASP A 465 13.79 17.37 3.71
N HIS A 466 13.92 16.06 3.70
CA HIS A 466 15.00 15.32 3.08
C HIS A 466 14.36 14.33 2.09
N ASP A 467 14.36 14.69 0.81
CA ASP A 467 13.92 13.83 -0.29
C ASP A 467 15.01 13.80 -1.39
N PRO A 468 15.73 12.68 -1.58
CA PRO A 468 15.58 11.41 -0.88
C PRO A 468 15.97 11.51 0.61
N GLY A 469 15.36 10.66 1.44
CA GLY A 469 15.61 10.61 2.89
C GLY A 469 17.08 10.35 3.24
N ILE A 470 17.54 10.88 4.37
CA ILE A 470 18.89 10.62 4.88
C ILE A 470 18.94 9.21 5.47
N ASP A 471 19.77 8.34 4.89
CA ASP A 471 20.01 6.98 5.36
C ASP A 471 20.63 6.97 6.77
N LEU A 472 20.01 6.21 7.68
CA LEU A 472 20.42 6.06 9.08
C LEU A 472 21.21 4.77 9.35
N ALA A 473 21.58 4.00 8.32
CA ALA A 473 22.41 2.81 8.45
C ALA A 473 23.73 3.09 9.20
N VAL A 474 24.37 4.24 8.94
CA VAL A 474 25.64 4.64 9.55
C VAL A 474 25.54 4.83 11.07
N ILE A 475 24.35 5.16 11.59
CA ILE A 475 24.11 5.25 13.03
C ILE A 475 23.49 3.98 13.61
N GLY A 476 23.47 2.89 12.84
CA GLY A 476 22.99 1.58 13.29
C GLY A 476 21.48 1.38 13.14
N MET A 477 20.83 2.10 12.23
CA MET A 477 19.42 1.91 11.85
C MET A 477 19.32 1.59 10.33
N PRO A 478 19.86 0.44 9.87
CA PRO A 478 19.80 0.08 8.45
C PRO A 478 18.35 -0.05 7.96
N GLY A 479 18.08 0.41 6.74
CA GLY A 479 16.73 0.43 6.16
C GLY A 479 15.82 1.55 6.68
N CYS A 480 16.29 2.37 7.63
CA CYS A 480 15.58 3.56 8.11
C CYS A 480 16.14 4.83 7.49
N ALA A 481 15.25 5.79 7.23
CA ALA A 481 15.63 7.11 6.75
C ALA A 481 15.02 8.23 7.61
N LEU A 482 15.67 9.39 7.63
CA LEU A 482 15.15 10.64 8.18
C LEU A 482 14.64 11.53 7.04
N TYR A 483 13.37 11.95 7.10
CA TYR A 483 12.69 12.72 6.05
C TYR A 483 12.42 14.18 6.40
N THR A 484 12.67 14.59 7.65
CA THR A 484 12.45 15.96 8.12
C THR A 484 13.66 16.44 8.90
N THR A 485 13.93 17.74 8.83
CA THR A 485 14.97 18.40 9.64
C THR A 485 14.77 18.23 11.15
N GLY A 486 13.56 17.90 11.61
CA GLY A 486 13.31 17.54 13.01
C GLY A 486 13.64 18.66 14.01
N THR A 487 13.46 19.91 13.60
CA THR A 487 13.75 21.11 14.41
C THR A 487 13.04 21.13 15.77
N THR A 488 11.90 20.44 15.88
CA THR A 488 11.14 20.28 17.12
C THR A 488 10.73 18.81 17.28
N THR A 489 10.64 18.35 18.52
CA THR A 489 10.20 16.99 18.86
C THR A 489 9.04 17.02 19.85
N VAL A 490 7.97 16.28 19.55
CA VAL A 490 6.80 16.14 20.42
C VAL A 490 6.73 14.69 20.93
N PRO A 491 7.07 14.44 22.21
CA PRO A 491 7.07 13.08 22.76
C PRO A 491 5.66 12.56 23.03
N PHE A 492 5.47 11.25 22.94
CA PHE A 492 4.24 10.56 23.34
C PHE A 492 4.55 9.20 23.98
N VAL A 493 3.59 8.69 24.74
CA VAL A 493 3.60 7.32 25.26
C VAL A 493 2.54 6.53 24.50
N PRO A 494 2.92 5.49 23.74
CA PRO A 494 1.97 4.66 23.02
C PRO A 494 0.93 4.03 23.96
N SER A 495 -0.33 4.06 23.55
CA SER A 495 -1.44 3.40 24.27
C SER A 495 -2.03 2.21 23.52
N GLY A 496 -1.55 1.94 22.30
CA GLY A 496 -1.97 0.86 21.43
C GLY A 496 -1.13 0.83 20.14
N ALA A 497 -1.69 0.20 19.09
CA ALA A 497 -1.04 0.08 17.78
C ALA A 497 -1.04 1.40 16.96
N SER A 498 -1.81 2.40 17.39
CA SER A 498 -1.76 3.75 16.83
C SER A 498 -1.75 4.83 17.92
N GLN A 499 -1.24 6.00 17.55
CA GLN A 499 -1.27 7.20 18.38
C GLN A 499 -1.56 8.42 17.51
N GLN A 500 -2.59 9.17 17.90
CA GLN A 500 -2.93 10.44 17.25
C GLN A 500 -2.32 11.64 17.99
N LEU A 501 -1.93 12.66 17.23
CA LEU A 501 -1.62 14.00 17.71
C LEU A 501 -2.52 15.01 16.98
N SER A 502 -3.19 15.87 17.74
CA SER A 502 -3.97 16.99 17.20
C SER A 502 -3.31 18.32 17.54
N VAL A 503 -3.17 19.18 16.53
CA VAL A 503 -2.52 20.48 16.60
C VAL A 503 -3.52 21.55 16.19
N GLY A 504 -3.78 22.52 17.07
CA GLY A 504 -4.60 23.67 16.72
C GLY A 504 -3.90 24.55 15.68
N ILE A 505 -4.60 24.88 14.60
CA ILE A 505 -4.12 25.76 13.55
C ILE A 505 -4.74 27.14 13.78
N GLY A 506 -3.90 28.15 14.02
CA GLY A 506 -4.36 29.52 14.24
C GLY A 506 -5.10 30.08 13.02
N THR A 507 -5.77 31.23 13.19
CA THR A 507 -6.46 31.93 12.10
C THR A 507 -5.57 32.94 11.36
N ASP A 508 -4.26 32.96 11.66
CA ASP A 508 -3.32 33.89 11.05
C ASP A 508 -3.04 33.52 9.60
N ALA A 509 -3.42 34.41 8.68
CA ALA A 509 -3.21 34.25 7.24
C ALA A 509 -1.72 34.08 6.88
N ALA A 510 -0.78 34.50 7.75
CA ALA A 510 0.65 34.28 7.55
C ALA A 510 1.05 32.79 7.58
N THR A 511 0.20 31.91 8.09
CA THR A 511 0.43 30.45 8.14
C THR A 511 0.00 29.70 6.88
N VAL A 512 -0.75 30.37 5.99
CA VAL A 512 -1.19 29.80 4.72
C VAL A 512 0.02 29.47 3.85
N GLY A 513 0.05 28.26 3.30
CA GLY A 513 1.11 27.84 2.37
C GLY A 513 2.43 27.47 3.04
N ILE A 514 2.55 27.60 4.37
CA ILE A 514 3.75 27.16 5.09
C ILE A 514 3.88 25.64 5.00
N GLN A 515 5.02 25.15 4.55
CA GLN A 515 5.30 23.73 4.53
C GLN A 515 5.82 23.26 5.89
N VAL A 516 5.11 22.31 6.50
CA VAL A 516 5.49 21.66 7.76
C VAL A 516 5.66 20.17 7.50
N PHE A 517 6.84 19.65 7.80
CA PHE A 517 7.20 18.26 7.54
C PHE A 517 7.25 17.47 8.83
N TRP A 518 6.48 16.38 8.86
CA TRP A 518 6.33 15.49 10.00
C TRP A 518 6.97 14.14 9.73
N GLN A 519 7.49 13.52 10.78
CA GLN A 519 7.90 12.12 10.80
C GLN A 519 7.69 11.58 12.22
N ALA A 520 7.41 10.30 12.41
CA ALA A 520 7.37 9.68 13.72
C ALA A 520 8.60 8.79 13.94
N VAL A 521 9.02 8.67 15.20
CA VAL A 521 10.01 7.71 15.68
C VAL A 521 9.46 7.00 16.91
N VAL A 522 9.63 5.68 16.98
CA VAL A 522 9.16 4.87 18.11
C VAL A 522 10.30 4.03 18.64
N VAL A 523 10.35 3.88 19.97
CA VAL A 523 11.31 2.99 20.64
C VAL A 523 10.85 1.56 20.48
N GLU A 524 11.71 0.76 19.88
CA GLU A 524 11.52 -0.66 19.71
C GLU A 524 12.82 -1.40 20.04
N PRO A 525 12.94 -1.91 21.28
CA PRO A 525 14.10 -2.68 21.69
C PRO A 525 14.31 -3.88 20.76
N GLY A 526 15.52 -4.01 20.19
CA GLY A 526 15.88 -5.13 19.32
C GLY A 526 15.68 -4.88 17.82
N ALA A 527 14.95 -3.82 17.41
CA ALA A 527 14.73 -3.54 15.99
C ALA A 527 16.04 -3.26 15.21
N ASN A 528 16.99 -2.61 15.86
CA ASN A 528 18.33 -2.32 15.34
C ASN A 528 19.24 -1.84 16.50
N ALA A 529 20.47 -1.41 16.21
CA ALA A 529 21.45 -1.05 17.24
C ALA A 529 21.00 0.12 18.14
N LEU A 530 20.13 1.00 17.64
CA LEU A 530 19.55 2.10 18.42
C LEU A 530 18.22 1.74 19.09
N GLY A 531 17.59 0.64 18.69
CA GLY A 531 16.28 0.21 19.17
C GLY A 531 15.20 1.22 18.82
N LEU A 532 15.23 1.76 17.59
CA LEU A 532 14.30 2.77 17.09
C LEU A 532 13.79 2.40 15.71
N VAL A 533 12.54 2.76 15.41
CA VAL A 533 11.97 2.67 14.07
C VAL A 533 11.35 4.01 13.68
N THR A 534 11.39 4.37 12.39
CA THR A 534 10.93 5.66 11.87
C THR A 534 9.81 5.47 10.86
N SER A 535 8.93 6.46 10.73
CA SER A 535 7.87 6.44 9.73
C SER A 535 8.28 7.05 8.40
N ASN A 536 7.40 6.97 7.41
CA ASN A 536 7.41 7.87 6.24
C ASN A 536 7.33 9.35 6.70
N GLY A 537 7.68 10.25 5.79
CA GLY A 537 7.43 11.69 5.93
C GLY A 537 5.97 12.04 5.61
N LEU A 538 5.50 13.14 6.18
CA LEU A 538 4.20 13.74 5.87
C LEU A 538 4.34 15.25 5.77
N LEU A 539 4.05 15.80 4.59
CA LEU A 539 3.98 17.23 4.35
C LEU A 539 2.58 17.73 4.73
N TRP A 540 2.55 18.80 5.50
CA TRP A 540 1.39 19.64 5.77
C TRP A 540 1.58 21.00 5.13
N ILE A 541 0.54 21.48 4.45
CA ILE A 541 0.44 22.86 4.00
C ILE A 541 -0.88 23.40 4.57
N PRO A 542 -0.86 24.20 5.65
CA PRO A 542 -2.06 24.82 6.17
C PRO A 542 -2.67 25.80 5.17
N ASP A 543 -4.00 25.84 5.14
CA ASP A 543 -4.75 26.79 4.32
C ASP A 543 -6.14 27.06 4.92
N ASN A 544 -6.90 27.98 4.34
CA ASN A 544 -8.18 28.44 4.85
C ASN A 544 -9.36 27.48 4.61
N LEU A 545 -9.20 26.39 3.85
CA LEU A 545 -10.26 25.42 3.53
C LEU A 545 -9.84 23.94 3.57
#